data_AF-T1AQV2-F1
#
_entry.id   AF-T1AQV2-F1
#
_cell.length_a   1.000
_cell.length_b   1.000
_cell.length_c   1.000
_cell.angle_alpha   90.00
_cell.angle_beta   90.00
_cell.angle_gamma   90.00
#
_symmetry.space_group_name_H-M   'P 1'
#
loop_
_entity.id
_entity.type
_entity.pdbx_description
1 polymer ?
#
loop_
_entity_poly.entity_id
_entity_poly.type
_entity_poly.pdbx_seq_one_letter_code
_entity_poly.pdbx_strand_id
1 'polypeptide(L)'
;REAISRRAEHPIPKFPEALYQSARVWYLQNNAFRASAYLQRLESLGPAGPDTLKLGYEIETKLGDAAAARSYRQRLIEQFPDSPQAKSLGTGSQP
;
A
#
# COMPACT_ATOMS: atom_id res chain seq x y z
N ARG A 1 -19.91 39.22 -5.82
CA ARG A 1 -18.76 38.53 -6.46
C ARG A 1 -18.81 37.09 -6.02
N GLU A 2 -19.46 36.23 -6.78
CA GLU A 2 -19.52 34.79 -6.51
C GLU A 2 -18.21 34.16 -7.00
N ALA A 3 -17.38 33.74 -6.06
CA ALA A 3 -16.11 33.08 -6.34
C ALA A 3 -16.33 31.55 -6.37
N ILE A 4 -16.63 31.07 -7.58
CA ILE A 4 -16.13 29.84 -8.20
C ILE A 4 -15.79 28.67 -7.25
N SER A 5 -16.65 27.64 -7.26
CA SER A 5 -16.35 26.27 -6.81
C SER A 5 -15.00 25.80 -7.32
N ARG A 6 -14.16 25.13 -6.51
CA ARG A 6 -13.40 23.91 -6.90
C ARG A 6 -12.73 23.22 -5.72
N ARG A 7 -12.92 21.90 -5.73
CA ARG A 7 -12.25 20.83 -4.95
C ARG A 7 -12.62 20.78 -3.48
N ALA A 8 -13.65 19.95 -3.21
CA ALA A 8 -13.59 19.06 -2.06
C ALA A 8 -12.30 18.22 -2.18
N GLU A 9 -11.21 18.76 -1.68
CA GLU A 9 -10.10 17.96 -1.20
C GLU A 9 -10.68 17.07 -0.11
N HIS A 10 -10.99 15.81 -0.43
CA HIS A 10 -11.22 14.85 0.62
C HIS A 10 -9.96 14.87 1.49
N PRO A 11 -10.03 15.33 2.76
CA PRO A 11 -8.86 15.42 3.59
C PRO A 11 -8.30 14.02 3.68
N ILE A 12 -7.10 13.82 3.15
CA ILE A 12 -6.45 12.52 3.20
C ILE A 12 -6.35 12.16 4.68
N PRO A 13 -7.02 11.09 5.13
CA PRO A 13 -7.22 10.85 6.55
C PRO A 13 -5.86 10.68 7.23
N LYS A 14 -5.67 11.35 8.37
CA LYS A 14 -4.43 11.25 9.16
C LYS A 14 -4.36 9.96 10.00
N PHE A 15 -5.33 9.08 9.84
CA PHE A 15 -5.43 7.82 10.58
C PHE A 15 -4.80 6.70 9.73
N PRO A 16 -3.83 5.95 10.26
CA PRO A 16 -3.11 4.93 9.51
C PRO A 16 -4.05 3.87 8.92
N GLU A 17 -5.08 3.47 9.67
CA GLU A 17 -6.10 2.53 9.19
C GLU A 17 -6.88 3.07 7.98
N ALA A 18 -7.29 4.33 8.00
CA ALA A 18 -8.03 4.93 6.90
C ALA A 18 -7.18 5.11 5.63
N LEU A 19 -5.87 5.37 5.78
CA LEU A 19 -4.92 5.37 4.66
C LEU A 19 -4.76 3.97 4.07
N TYR A 20 -4.62 2.95 4.91
CA TYR A 20 -4.56 1.56 4.48
C TYR A 20 -5.83 1.16 3.70
N GLN A 21 -7.01 1.46 4.25
CA GLN A 21 -8.27 1.17 3.57
C GLN A 21 -8.39 1.93 2.25
N SER A 22 -7.95 3.19 2.20
CA SER A 22 -7.94 3.98 0.96
C SER A 22 -7.03 3.35 -0.08
N ALA A 23 -5.80 2.97 0.29
CA ALA A 23 -4.87 2.27 -0.60
C ALA A 23 -5.49 0.98 -1.15
N ARG A 24 -6.12 0.18 -0.28
CA ARG A 24 -6.79 -1.06 -0.65
C ARG A 24 -7.95 -0.83 -1.61
N VAL A 25 -8.79 0.18 -1.39
CA VAL A 25 -9.89 0.53 -2.30
C VAL A 25 -9.35 0.93 -3.68
N TRP A 26 -8.34 1.79 -3.74
CA TRP A 26 -7.73 2.19 -5.02
C TRP A 26 -7.08 1.01 -5.75
N TYR A 27 -6.44 0.10 -5.02
CA TYR A 27 -5.88 -1.13 -5.58
C TYR A 27 -6.97 -2.03 -6.19
N LEU A 28 -8.07 -2.24 -5.47
CA LEU A 28 -9.23 -3.02 -5.96
C LEU A 28 -9.90 -2.36 -7.18
N GLN A 29 -9.86 -1.03 -7.26
CA GLN A 29 -10.31 -0.27 -8.44
C GLN A 29 -9.30 -0.29 -9.60
N ASN A 30 -8.28 -1.15 -9.54
CA ASN A 30 -7.21 -1.28 -10.53
C ASN A 30 -6.41 0.02 -10.74
N ASN A 31 -6.40 0.90 -9.74
CA ASN A 31 -5.66 2.16 -9.75
C ASN A 31 -4.47 2.07 -8.79
N ALA A 32 -3.48 1.27 -9.19
CA ALA A 32 -2.28 1.01 -8.39
C ALA A 32 -1.46 2.28 -8.13
N PHE A 33 -1.47 3.25 -9.07
CA PHE A 33 -0.75 4.51 -8.90
C PHE A 33 -1.32 5.34 -7.75
N ARG A 34 -2.66 5.49 -7.68
CA ARG A 34 -3.29 6.15 -6.53
C ARG A 34 -3.06 5.35 -5.26
N ALA A 35 -3.15 4.02 -5.30
CA ALA A 35 -2.94 3.17 -4.15
C ALA A 35 -1.53 3.36 -3.53
N SER A 36 -0.48 3.43 -4.35
CA SER A 36 0.90 3.65 -3.90
C SER A 36 1.08 4.98 -3.17
N ALA A 37 0.42 6.06 -3.62
CA ALA A 37 0.45 7.35 -2.93
C ALA A 37 -0.13 7.30 -1.50
N TYR A 38 -1.19 6.51 -1.27
CA TYR A 38 -1.74 6.31 0.08
C TYR A 38 -0.81 5.47 0.96
N LEU A 39 -0.12 4.48 0.39
CA LEU A 39 0.90 3.71 1.10
C LEU A 39 2.09 4.54 1.52
N GLN A 40 2.65 5.36 0.62
CA GLN A 40 3.75 6.26 0.96
C GLN A 40 3.40 7.18 2.14
N ARG A 41 2.15 7.65 2.17
CA ARG A 41 1.67 8.47 3.29
C ARG A 41 1.49 7.66 4.57
N LEU A 42 1.01 6.43 4.46
CA LEU A 42 0.88 5.52 5.61
C LEU A 42 2.24 5.22 6.23
N GLU A 43 3.26 4.93 5.41
CA GLU A 43 4.63 4.70 5.87
C GLU A 43 5.27 5.95 6.49
N SER A 44 4.90 7.14 6.02
CA SER A 44 5.33 8.40 6.64
C SER A 44 4.76 8.61 8.04
N LEU A 45 3.70 7.89 8.44
CA LEU A 45 3.14 7.97 9.80
C LEU A 45 3.78 6.99 10.78
N GLY A 46 4.51 5.98 10.30
CA GLY A 46 5.13 4.98 11.17
C GLY A 46 5.44 3.65 10.46
N PRO A 47 5.96 2.67 11.22
CA PRO A 47 6.35 1.37 10.67
C PRO A 47 5.15 0.65 10.03
N ALA A 48 5.37 0.12 8.83
CA ALA A 48 4.38 -0.67 8.10
C ALA A 48 4.18 -2.04 8.75
N GLY A 49 2.93 -2.37 9.07
CA GLY A 49 2.54 -3.72 9.51
C GLY A 49 2.54 -4.75 8.36
N PRO A 50 2.34 -6.04 8.66
CA PRO A 50 2.39 -7.11 7.66
C PRO A 50 1.36 -6.93 6.54
N ASP A 51 0.16 -6.43 6.85
CA ASP A 51 -0.88 -6.13 5.86
C ASP A 51 -0.49 -5.00 4.92
N THR A 52 0.15 -3.95 5.45
CA THR A 52 0.66 -2.82 4.67
C THR A 52 1.77 -3.25 3.72
N LEU A 53 2.73 -4.04 4.22
CA LEU A 53 3.84 -4.55 3.41
C LEU A 53 3.37 -5.48 2.30
N LYS A 54 2.40 -6.36 2.59
CA LYS A 54 1.80 -7.22 1.56
C LYS A 54 1.07 -6.40 0.50
N LEU A 55 0.25 -5.44 0.91
CA LEU A 55 -0.45 -4.55 -0.03
C LEU A 55 0.54 -3.74 -0.88
N GLY A 56 1.66 -3.29 -0.30
CA GLY A 56 2.74 -2.64 -1.03
C GLY A 56 3.35 -3.53 -2.10
N TYR A 57 3.67 -4.78 -1.75
CA TYR A 57 4.13 -5.76 -2.74
C TYR A 57 3.14 -5.92 -3.91
N GLU A 58 1.84 -6.08 -3.61
CA GLU A 58 0.79 -6.28 -4.62
C GLU A 58 0.61 -5.04 -5.52
N ILE A 59 0.68 -3.83 -4.96
CA ILE A 59 0.58 -2.57 -5.71
C ILE A 59 1.79 -2.39 -6.62
N GLU A 60 3.00 -2.53 -6.11
CA GLU A 60 4.23 -2.32 -6.88
C GLU A 60 4.38 -3.39 -7.98
N THR A 61 3.95 -4.62 -7.71
CA THR A 61 3.87 -5.68 -8.73
C THR A 61 2.90 -5.29 -9.86
N LYS A 62 1.75 -4.70 -9.53
CA LYS A 62 0.81 -4.18 -10.55
C LYS A 62 1.33 -2.98 -11.32
N LEU A 63 2.17 -2.15 -10.70
CA LEU A 63 2.83 -1.02 -11.35
C LEU A 63 4.01 -1.45 -12.24
N GLY A 64 4.47 -2.70 -12.11
CA GLY A 64 5.66 -3.20 -12.79
C GLY A 64 6.97 -2.82 -12.10
N ASP A 65 6.90 -2.25 -10.89
CA ASP A 65 8.09 -1.89 -10.10
C ASP A 65 8.58 -3.10 -9.30
N ALA A 66 9.31 -3.98 -9.98
CA ALA A 66 9.81 -5.22 -9.40
C ALA A 66 10.80 -4.97 -8.24
N ALA A 67 11.52 -3.84 -8.26
CA ALA A 67 12.47 -3.49 -7.22
C ALA A 67 11.74 -3.13 -5.91
N ALA A 68 10.74 -2.26 -5.97
CA ALA A 68 9.92 -1.89 -4.83
C ALA A 68 9.11 -3.09 -4.32
N ALA A 69 8.53 -3.89 -5.22
CA ALA A 69 7.85 -5.12 -4.84
C ALA A 69 8.77 -6.07 -4.06
N ARG A 70 9.98 -6.33 -4.55
CA ARG A 70 10.96 -7.16 -3.85
C ARG A 70 11.31 -6.59 -2.47
N SER A 71 11.48 -5.27 -2.36
CA SER A 71 11.74 -4.61 -1.07
C SER A 71 10.63 -4.86 -0.06
N TYR A 72 9.36 -4.67 -0.46
CA TYR A 72 8.21 -4.96 0.40
C TYR A 72 8.16 -6.43 0.84
N ARG A 73 8.40 -7.36 -0.09
CA ARG A 73 8.43 -8.79 0.22
C ARG A 73 9.55 -9.16 1.19
N GLN A 74 10.76 -8.64 0.99
CA GLN A 74 11.89 -8.87 1.90
C GLN A 74 11.57 -8.36 3.30
N ARG A 75 11.15 -7.09 3.40
CA ARG A 75 10.72 -6.48 4.66
C ARG A 75 9.63 -7.28 5.37
N LEU A 76 8.69 -7.86 4.63
CA LEU A 76 7.62 -8.68 5.20
C LEU A 76 8.14 -10.00 5.77
N ILE A 77 9.01 -10.69 5.04
CA ILE A 77 9.59 -11.97 5.48
C ILE A 77 10.57 -11.76 6.64
N GLU A 78 11.34 -10.67 6.62
CA GLU A 78 12.32 -10.35 7.66
C GLU A 78 11.66 -9.88 8.96
N GLN A 79 10.66 -8.98 8.88
CA GLN A 79 10.01 -8.42 10.07
C GLN A 79 8.86 -9.27 10.60
N PHE A 80 8.19 -10.03 9.73
CA PHE A 80 6.99 -10.79 10.09
C PHE A 80 7.02 -12.24 9.55
N PRO A 81 8.09 -13.03 9.78
CA PRO A 81 8.27 -14.35 9.18
C PRO A 81 7.12 -15.33 9.45
N ASP A 82 6.51 -15.26 10.64
CA ASP A 82 5.40 -16.14 11.03
C ASP A 82 4.02 -15.66 10.61
N SER A 83 3.91 -14.46 10.05
CA SER A 83 2.64 -13.89 9.62
C SER A 83 2.04 -14.67 8.44
N PRO A 84 0.70 -14.77 8.36
CA PRO A 84 0.05 -15.40 7.21
C PRO A 84 0.39 -14.68 5.89
N GLN A 85 0.63 -13.36 5.94
CA GLN A 85 1.04 -12.55 4.80
C GLN A 85 2.44 -12.97 4.29
N ALA A 86 3.42 -13.10 5.18
CA ALA A 86 4.76 -13.57 4.83
C ALA A 86 4.72 -15.00 4.29
N LYS A 87 3.96 -15.89 4.93
CA LYS A 87 3.77 -17.28 4.46
C LYS A 87 3.17 -17.31 3.05
N SER A 88 2.17 -16.46 2.77
CA SER A 88 1.54 -16.34 1.45
C SER A 88 2.52 -15.88 0.36
N LEU A 89 3.39 -14.90 0.64
CA LEU A 89 4.40 -14.42 -0.32
C LEU A 89 5.62 -15.35 -0.44
N GLY A 90 5.94 -16.07 0.65
CA GLY A 90 7.04 -17.04 0.71
C GLY A 90 6.75 -18.29 -0.11
N THR A 91 5.51 -18.80 -0.06
CA THR A 91 5.07 -19.96 -0.86
C THR A 91 4.64 -19.59 -2.28
N GLY A 92 4.15 -18.37 -2.52
CA GLY A 92 3.70 -17.91 -3.84
C GLY A 92 4.80 -17.45 -4.80
N SER A 93 6.07 -17.65 -4.46
CA SER A 93 7.18 -17.33 -5.35
C SER A 93 7.72 -18.59 -6.01
N GLN A 94 7.10 -18.96 -7.11
CA GLN A 94 7.55 -20.04 -7.96
C GLN A 94 7.06 -19.78 -9.38
N PRO A 95 7.79 -20.22 -10.40
CA PRO A 95 9.21 -20.03 -10.73
C PRO A 95 9.46 -18.87 -11.71
#